data_AF-A0A2E4DA19-F1
#
_entry.id   AF-A0A2E4DA19-F1
#
_cell.length_a   1.000
_cell.length_b   1.000
_cell.length_c   1.000
_cell.angle_alpha   90.00
_cell.angle_beta   90.00
_cell.angle_gamma   90.00
#
_symmetry.space_group_name_H-M   'P 1'
#
loop_
_entity.id
_entity.type
_entity.pdbx_description
1 polymer ?
#
loop_
_entity_poly.entity_id
_entity_poly.type
_entity_poly.pdbx_seq_one_letter_code
_entity_poly.pdbx_strand_id
1 'polypeptide(L)'
;MKKLSLAFLLSLICNYTFACEEGVKRAVDSLLNNLCSQTSSKVIRKVRTSVQVAKNCSTDAKVYTAEKLVSGLRSCHTSSAVIGTARSMIDLCDRDMQCAEAVMMSFARGNSCGHTSSAMIGIINGIKGTVARNPFNSVKNEAAIALANILSSSCHTSSVVYAAEQALIDISLCE
;
A
#
# COMPACT_ATOMS: atom_id res chain seq x y z
N MET A 1 39.85 -18.70 9.49
CA MET A 1 39.05 -18.79 8.24
C MET A 1 37.56 -18.44 8.41
N LYS A 2 36.89 -18.73 9.55
CA LYS A 2 35.45 -18.40 9.74
C LYS A 2 35.11 -16.89 9.77
N LYS A 3 36.00 -16.02 10.29
CA LYS A 3 35.75 -14.57 10.41
C LYS A 3 35.78 -13.80 9.08
N LEU A 4 36.58 -14.26 8.11
CA LEU A 4 36.73 -13.61 6.80
C LEU A 4 35.51 -13.87 5.89
N SER A 5 34.95 -15.08 5.97
CA SER A 5 33.71 -15.45 5.27
C SER A 5 32.49 -14.68 5.79
N LEU A 6 32.41 -14.45 7.11
CA LEU A 6 31.30 -13.70 7.71
C LEU A 6 31.32 -12.21 7.33
N ALA A 7 32.51 -11.58 7.32
CA ALA A 7 32.65 -10.18 6.93
C ALA A 7 32.30 -9.93 5.45
N PHE A 8 32.64 -10.86 4.57
CA PHE A 8 32.30 -10.79 3.14
C PHE A 8 30.80 -11.02 2.89
N LEU A 9 30.17 -11.93 3.63
CA LEU A 9 28.72 -12.11 3.58
C LEU A 9 27.98 -10.86 4.09
N LEU A 10 28.44 -10.26 5.20
CA LEU A 10 27.87 -9.03 5.74
C LEU A 10 27.98 -7.86 4.77
N SER A 11 29.13 -7.68 4.10
CA SER A 11 29.28 -6.60 3.10
C SER A 11 28.40 -6.83 1.87
N LEU A 12 28.23 -8.08 1.43
CA LEU A 12 27.35 -8.43 0.31
C LEU A 12 25.88 -8.15 0.65
N ILE A 13 25.45 -8.52 1.87
CA ILE A 13 24.09 -8.26 2.38
C ILE A 13 23.85 -6.75 2.48
N CYS A 14 24.78 -5.99 3.06
CA CYS A 14 24.65 -4.53 3.19
C CYS A 14 24.58 -3.81 1.83
N ASN A 15 25.36 -4.25 0.84
CA ASN A 15 25.31 -3.67 -0.50
C ASN A 15 23.98 -4.00 -1.21
N TYR A 16 23.47 -5.21 -1.02
CA TYR A 16 22.17 -5.61 -1.57
C TYR A 16 21.02 -4.83 -0.94
N THR A 17 20.99 -4.68 0.40
CA THR A 17 19.95 -3.91 1.10
C THR A 17 19.97 -2.43 0.71
N PHE A 18 21.15 -1.81 0.67
CA PHE A 18 21.30 -0.41 0.27
C PHE A 18 20.84 -0.16 -1.19
N ALA A 19 21.24 -1.03 -2.11
CA ALA A 19 20.82 -0.93 -3.51
C ALA A 19 19.30 -1.10 -3.67
N CYS A 20 18.68 -1.97 -2.86
CA CYS A 20 17.23 -2.17 -2.83
C CYS A 20 16.51 -0.90 -2.35
N GLU A 21 16.93 -0.32 -1.23
CA GLU A 21 16.30 0.87 -0.64
C GLU A 21 16.39 2.10 -1.55
N GLU A 22 17.58 2.39 -2.09
CA GLU A 22 17.78 3.52 -3.00
C GLU A 22 17.12 3.31 -4.37
N GLY A 23 17.02 2.05 -4.82
CA GLY A 23 16.26 1.69 -6.01
C GLY A 23 14.77 1.92 -5.84
N VAL A 24 14.21 1.50 -4.70
CA VAL A 24 12.81 1.71 -4.33
C VAL A 24 12.48 3.19 -4.20
N LYS A 25 13.27 3.95 -3.44
CA LYS A 25 13.07 5.40 -3.28
C LYS A 25 13.01 6.13 -4.62
N ARG A 26 14.01 5.91 -5.48
CA ARG A 26 14.04 6.52 -6.82
C ARG A 26 12.84 6.14 -7.69
N ALA A 27 12.46 4.86 -7.69
CA ALA A 27 11.32 4.38 -8.47
C ALA A 27 9.99 4.98 -7.99
N VAL A 28 9.79 5.06 -6.67
CA VAL A 28 8.58 5.60 -6.04
C VAL A 28 8.50 7.12 -6.17
N ASP A 29 9.58 7.85 -5.92
CA ASP A 29 9.59 9.32 -6.05
C ASP A 29 9.38 9.76 -7.52
N SER A 30 9.98 9.06 -8.48
CA SER A 30 9.77 9.32 -9.92
C SER A 30 8.31 9.07 -10.34
N LEU A 31 7.67 8.07 -9.73
CA LEU A 31 6.28 7.74 -9.96
C LEU A 31 5.33 8.81 -9.40
N LEU A 32 5.59 9.32 -8.18
CA LEU A 32 4.73 10.31 -7.53
C LEU A 32 4.57 11.60 -8.33
N ASN A 33 5.66 12.07 -8.96
CA ASN A 33 5.63 13.24 -9.85
C ASN A 33 4.70 13.07 -11.07
N ASN A 34 4.32 11.83 -11.39
CA ASN A 34 3.59 11.47 -12.60
C ASN A 34 2.27 10.72 -12.32
N LEU A 35 1.97 10.44 -11.05
CA LEU A 35 0.87 9.55 -10.66
C LEU A 35 -0.49 10.08 -11.15
N CYS A 36 -0.65 11.41 -11.17
CA CYS A 36 -1.90 12.09 -11.53
C CYS A 36 -1.95 12.58 -12.98
N SER A 37 -0.81 12.63 -13.69
CA SER A 37 -0.68 13.33 -14.98
C SER A 37 -0.52 12.41 -16.19
N GLN A 38 -0.29 11.10 -15.99
CA GLN A 38 -0.10 10.14 -17.08
C GLN A 38 -1.36 9.30 -17.35
N THR A 39 -1.45 8.74 -18.57
CA THR A 39 -2.50 7.79 -18.91
C THR A 39 -2.50 6.60 -17.95
N SER A 40 -3.69 6.19 -17.54
CA SER A 40 -3.93 5.19 -16.49
C SER A 40 -3.08 3.92 -16.64
N SER A 41 -2.88 3.40 -17.85
CA SER A 41 -2.10 2.18 -18.09
C SER A 41 -0.60 2.32 -17.79
N LYS A 42 0.01 3.48 -18.10
CA LYS A 42 1.44 3.73 -17.83
C LYS A 42 1.70 3.91 -16.33
N VAL A 43 0.80 4.62 -15.64
CA VAL A 43 0.87 4.80 -14.18
C VAL A 43 0.79 3.45 -13.48
N ILE A 44 -0.23 2.65 -13.79
CA ILE A 44 -0.44 1.34 -13.16
C ILE A 44 0.77 0.42 -13.37
N ARG A 45 1.36 0.42 -14.57
CA ARG A 45 2.57 -0.38 -14.84
C ARG A 45 3.74 0.05 -13.96
N LYS A 46 4.00 1.36 -13.85
CA LYS A 46 5.08 1.88 -13.01
C LYS A 46 4.84 1.58 -11.52
N VAL A 47 3.62 1.76 -11.02
CA VAL A 47 3.25 1.38 -9.64
C VAL A 47 3.54 -0.09 -9.41
N ARG A 48 3.08 -0.98 -10.30
CA ARG A 48 3.30 -2.43 -10.18
C ARG A 48 4.80 -2.75 -10.16
N THR A 49 5.60 -2.12 -11.02
CA THR A 49 7.04 -2.31 -11.01
C THR A 49 7.66 -1.86 -9.69
N SER A 50 7.30 -0.68 -9.17
CA SER A 50 7.82 -0.19 -7.88
C SER A 50 7.46 -1.12 -6.72
N VAL A 51 6.22 -1.61 -6.68
CA VAL A 51 5.79 -2.61 -5.70
C VAL A 51 6.61 -3.89 -5.82
N GLN A 52 6.79 -4.42 -7.03
CA GLN A 52 7.54 -5.66 -7.24
C GLN A 52 9.02 -5.54 -6.84
N VAL A 53 9.63 -4.38 -7.07
CA VAL A 53 10.98 -4.12 -6.56
C VAL A 53 10.98 -4.11 -5.03
N ALA A 54 10.05 -3.36 -4.41
CA ALA A 54 9.96 -3.24 -2.96
C ALA A 54 9.66 -4.56 -2.25
N LYS A 55 8.88 -5.47 -2.87
CA LYS A 55 8.57 -6.80 -2.32
C LYS A 55 9.81 -7.62 -1.95
N ASN A 56 10.89 -7.47 -2.71
CA ASN A 56 12.13 -8.21 -2.52
C ASN A 56 13.15 -7.45 -1.63
N CYS A 57 12.74 -6.32 -1.04
CA CYS A 57 13.56 -5.49 -0.17
C CYS A 57 13.23 -5.70 1.33
N SER A 58 13.89 -4.92 2.19
CA SER A 58 13.61 -4.83 3.62
C SER A 58 12.17 -4.39 3.90
N THR A 59 11.68 -4.71 5.11
CA THR A 59 10.38 -4.23 5.59
C THR A 59 10.28 -2.70 5.50
N ASP A 60 11.33 -1.97 5.88
CA ASP A 60 11.39 -0.50 5.79
C ASP A 60 11.17 0.02 4.36
N ALA A 61 11.74 -0.65 3.35
CA ALA A 61 11.53 -0.28 1.95
C ALA A 61 10.07 -0.51 1.51
N LYS A 62 9.45 -1.60 1.98
CA LYS A 62 8.03 -1.88 1.72
C LYS A 62 7.14 -0.83 2.40
N VAL A 63 7.41 -0.51 3.67
CA VAL A 63 6.71 0.52 4.43
C VAL A 63 6.79 1.87 3.74
N TYR A 64 8.00 2.31 3.37
CA TYR A 64 8.22 3.55 2.63
C TYR A 64 7.43 3.58 1.32
N THR A 65 7.43 2.47 0.57
CA THR A 65 6.66 2.35 -0.68
C THR A 65 5.17 2.53 -0.43
N ALA A 66 4.63 1.88 0.59
CA ALA A 66 3.23 1.99 0.97
C ALA A 66 2.84 3.42 1.33
N GLU A 67 3.58 4.05 2.25
CA GLU A 67 3.31 5.41 2.73
C GLU A 67 3.33 6.42 1.57
N LYS A 68 4.34 6.31 0.70
CA LYS A 68 4.48 7.20 -0.44
C LYS A 68 3.39 7.00 -1.47
N LEU A 69 3.07 5.75 -1.83
CA LEU A 69 2.00 5.47 -2.78
C LEU A 69 0.65 5.97 -2.26
N VAL A 70 0.30 5.69 -1.00
CA VAL A 70 -0.95 6.18 -0.39
C VAL A 70 -0.97 7.69 -0.29
N SER A 71 0.14 8.34 0.09
CA SER A 71 0.25 9.80 0.08
C SER A 71 0.02 10.37 -1.32
N GLY A 72 0.58 9.74 -2.35
CA GLY A 72 0.33 10.08 -3.75
C GLY A 72 -1.12 9.89 -4.17
N LEU A 73 -1.83 8.91 -3.60
CA LEU A 73 -3.26 8.74 -3.86
C LEU A 73 -4.04 9.98 -3.41
N ARG A 74 -3.71 10.61 -2.28
CA ARG A 74 -4.42 11.78 -1.74
C ARG A 74 -4.48 12.96 -2.72
N SER A 75 -3.45 13.13 -3.52
CA SER A 75 -3.35 14.20 -4.53
C SER A 75 -3.81 13.75 -5.93
N CYS A 76 -4.32 12.52 -6.07
CA CYS A 76 -4.73 11.93 -7.33
C CYS A 76 -6.25 11.72 -7.40
N HIS A 77 -6.91 12.45 -8.29
CA HIS A 77 -8.37 12.38 -8.47
C HIS A 77 -8.81 11.40 -9.57
N THR A 78 -7.86 10.74 -10.25
CA THR A 78 -8.19 9.80 -11.34
C THR A 78 -8.50 8.40 -10.81
N SER A 79 -9.75 7.94 -10.97
CA SER A 79 -10.20 6.67 -10.40
C SER A 79 -9.35 5.48 -10.78
N SER A 80 -8.91 5.39 -12.04
CA SER A 80 -8.10 4.28 -12.52
C SER A 80 -6.72 4.19 -11.85
N ALA A 81 -6.08 5.33 -11.60
CA ALA A 81 -4.77 5.34 -10.93
C ALA A 81 -4.92 4.94 -9.46
N VAL A 82 -5.97 5.45 -8.80
CA VAL A 82 -6.31 5.08 -7.41
C VAL A 82 -6.57 3.60 -7.29
N ILE A 83 -7.49 3.06 -8.10
CA ILE A 83 -7.85 1.63 -8.10
C ILE A 83 -6.63 0.75 -8.40
N GLY A 84 -5.84 1.10 -9.41
CA GLY A 84 -4.69 0.28 -9.80
C GLY A 84 -3.57 0.30 -8.77
N THR A 85 -3.38 1.41 -8.06
CA THR A 85 -2.41 1.53 -6.99
C THR A 85 -2.87 0.76 -5.75
N ALA A 86 -4.12 0.95 -5.33
CA ALA A 86 -4.73 0.19 -4.23
C ALA A 86 -4.62 -1.32 -4.47
N ARG A 87 -4.90 -1.78 -5.70
CA ARG A 87 -4.74 -3.20 -6.07
C ARG A 87 -3.28 -3.65 -6.04
N SER A 88 -2.34 -2.82 -6.46
CA SER A 88 -0.91 -3.20 -6.47
C SER A 88 -0.37 -3.37 -5.05
N MET A 89 -0.87 -2.63 -4.07
CA MET A 89 -0.42 -2.74 -2.68
C MET A 89 -0.83 -4.03 -1.98
N ILE A 90 -1.85 -4.75 -2.48
CA ILE A 90 -2.35 -6.01 -1.90
C ILE A 90 -1.22 -7.04 -1.72
N ASP A 91 -0.33 -7.14 -2.70
CA ASP A 91 0.72 -8.15 -2.72
C ASP A 91 2.07 -7.63 -2.16
N LEU A 92 2.15 -6.39 -1.68
CA LEU A 92 3.40 -5.74 -1.26
C LEU A 92 4.03 -6.41 -0.02
N CYS A 93 3.20 -6.76 0.96
CA CYS A 93 3.70 -7.21 2.26
C CYS A 93 3.93 -8.72 2.37
N ASP A 94 3.25 -9.54 1.57
CA ASP A 94 3.47 -11.01 1.51
C ASP A 94 3.64 -11.70 2.88
N ARG A 95 2.63 -11.56 3.76
CA ARG A 95 2.62 -12.06 5.16
C ARG A 95 3.63 -11.40 6.11
N ASP A 96 4.20 -10.27 5.75
CA ASP A 96 4.94 -9.39 6.67
C ASP A 96 3.96 -8.52 7.46
N MET A 97 3.76 -8.85 8.74
CA MET A 97 2.84 -8.17 9.65
C MET A 97 3.18 -6.68 9.80
N GLN A 98 4.46 -6.33 10.00
CA GLN A 98 4.90 -4.95 10.20
C GLN A 98 4.64 -4.10 8.96
N CYS A 99 4.93 -4.67 7.78
CA CYS A 99 4.58 -4.03 6.52
C CYS A 99 3.07 -3.83 6.38
N ALA A 100 2.28 -4.88 6.64
CA ALA A 100 0.84 -4.85 6.42
C ALA A 100 0.13 -3.85 7.37
N GLU A 101 0.56 -3.78 8.63
CA GLU A 101 0.11 -2.76 9.59
C GLU A 101 0.42 -1.36 9.07
N ALA A 102 1.65 -1.12 8.58
CA ALA A 102 2.02 0.18 8.05
C ALA A 102 1.23 0.57 6.80
N VAL A 103 0.91 -0.38 5.91
CA VAL A 103 0.01 -0.15 4.77
C VAL A 103 -1.38 0.27 5.28
N MET A 104 -1.93 -0.42 6.29
CA MET A 104 -3.25 -0.07 6.85
C MET A 104 -3.24 1.29 7.54
N MET A 105 -2.22 1.60 8.34
CA MET A 105 -2.03 2.92 8.94
C MET A 105 -1.93 4.02 7.88
N SER A 106 -1.25 3.73 6.76
CA SER A 106 -1.15 4.67 5.63
C SER A 106 -2.52 4.96 5.05
N PHE A 107 -3.35 3.93 4.81
CA PHE A 107 -4.74 4.11 4.37
C PHE A 107 -5.57 4.88 5.40
N ALA A 108 -5.43 4.56 6.70
CA ALA A 108 -6.16 5.24 7.76
C ALA A 108 -5.87 6.74 7.83
N ARG A 109 -4.61 7.13 7.62
CA ARG A 109 -4.17 8.54 7.56
C ARG A 109 -4.45 9.22 6.21
N GLY A 110 -4.75 8.43 5.18
CA GLY A 110 -4.84 8.86 3.79
C GLY A 110 -6.21 9.35 3.34
N ASN A 111 -7.28 9.16 4.10
CA ASN A 111 -8.62 9.50 3.63
C ASN A 111 -8.86 11.01 3.62
N SER A 112 -9.02 11.57 2.43
CA SER A 112 -9.55 12.90 2.20
C SER A 112 -10.72 12.86 1.22
N CYS A 113 -11.63 13.79 1.39
CA CYS A 113 -12.85 14.02 0.62
C CYS A 113 -12.69 14.31 -0.89
N GLY A 114 -11.55 14.00 -1.52
CA GLY A 114 -11.25 14.39 -2.90
C GLY A 114 -11.55 13.32 -3.97
N HIS A 115 -11.92 12.11 -3.58
CA HIS A 115 -12.03 10.97 -4.49
C HIS A 115 -13.46 10.73 -4.98
N THR A 116 -13.59 10.27 -6.23
CA THR A 116 -14.89 9.76 -6.72
C THR A 116 -15.28 8.48 -5.96
N SER A 117 -16.56 8.13 -5.95
CA SER A 117 -17.04 6.88 -5.32
C SER A 117 -16.30 5.64 -5.81
N SER A 118 -15.99 5.57 -7.12
CA SER A 118 -15.24 4.46 -7.71
C SER A 118 -13.80 4.35 -7.18
N ALA A 119 -13.13 5.48 -6.96
CA ALA A 119 -11.79 5.54 -6.39
C ALA A 119 -11.81 5.08 -4.92
N MET A 120 -12.79 5.54 -4.14
CA MET A 120 -12.98 5.11 -2.74
C MET A 120 -13.26 3.61 -2.63
N ILE A 121 -14.13 3.06 -3.49
CA ILE A 121 -14.38 1.61 -3.56
C ILE A 121 -13.09 0.85 -3.93
N GLY A 122 -12.25 1.43 -4.79
CA GLY A 122 -10.92 0.90 -5.10
C GLY A 122 -10.02 0.79 -3.87
N ILE A 123 -9.99 1.83 -3.03
CA ILE A 123 -9.25 1.85 -1.77
C ILE A 123 -9.79 0.78 -0.80
N ILE A 124 -11.11 0.70 -0.62
CA ILE A 124 -11.76 -0.30 0.22
C ILE A 124 -11.39 -1.73 -0.22
N ASN A 125 -11.41 -2.00 -1.53
CA ASN A 125 -10.99 -3.28 -2.07
C ASN A 125 -9.48 -3.55 -1.85
N GLY A 126 -8.65 -2.51 -1.90
CA GLY A 126 -7.24 -2.61 -1.51
C GLY A 126 -7.06 -3.02 -0.06
N ILE A 127 -7.78 -2.36 0.86
CA ILE A 127 -7.81 -2.71 2.30
C ILE A 127 -8.21 -4.17 2.48
N LYS A 128 -9.36 -4.58 1.93
CA LYS A 128 -9.84 -5.97 1.99
C LYS A 128 -8.80 -6.97 1.48
N GLY A 129 -8.20 -6.70 0.32
CA GLY A 129 -7.20 -7.57 -0.28
C GLY A 129 -5.95 -7.70 0.58
N THR A 130 -5.46 -6.60 1.16
CA THR A 130 -4.29 -6.64 2.04
C THR A 130 -4.58 -7.43 3.32
N VAL A 131 -5.75 -7.28 3.94
CA VAL A 131 -6.16 -8.09 5.11
C VAL A 131 -6.25 -9.57 4.74
N ALA A 132 -6.89 -9.91 3.62
CA ALA A 132 -7.02 -11.30 3.18
C ALA A 132 -5.66 -11.98 2.95
N ARG A 133 -4.64 -11.21 2.51
CA ARG A 133 -3.26 -11.70 2.36
C ARG A 133 -2.47 -11.74 3.66
N ASN A 134 -2.86 -10.93 4.66
CA ASN A 134 -2.13 -10.73 5.91
C ASN A 134 -3.13 -10.79 7.10
N PRO A 135 -3.70 -11.96 7.42
CA PRO A 135 -4.83 -12.10 8.35
C PRO A 135 -4.42 -11.99 9.84
N PHE A 136 -3.49 -11.10 10.16
CA PHE A 136 -3.08 -10.83 11.54
C PHE A 136 -4.12 -9.95 12.24
N ASN A 137 -4.41 -10.22 13.51
CA ASN A 137 -5.41 -9.44 14.27
C ASN A 137 -5.07 -7.94 14.34
N SER A 138 -3.78 -7.60 14.45
CA SER A 138 -3.34 -6.21 14.42
C SER A 138 -3.62 -5.53 13.07
N VAL A 139 -3.38 -6.22 11.95
CA VAL A 139 -3.72 -5.73 10.61
C VAL A 139 -5.24 -5.58 10.45
N LYS A 140 -6.04 -6.52 10.97
CA LYS A 140 -7.51 -6.42 10.98
C LYS A 140 -7.99 -5.17 11.76
N ASN A 141 -7.38 -4.90 12.92
CA ASN A 141 -7.70 -3.71 13.72
C ASN A 141 -7.36 -2.40 12.99
N GLU A 142 -6.18 -2.31 12.38
CA GLU A 142 -5.79 -1.13 11.62
C GLU A 142 -6.65 -0.94 10.36
N ALA A 143 -7.06 -2.03 9.72
CA ALA A 143 -8.01 -1.99 8.61
C ALA A 143 -9.39 -1.47 9.06
N ALA A 144 -9.87 -1.88 10.23
CA ALA A 144 -11.12 -1.39 10.80
C ALA A 144 -11.05 0.13 11.08
N ILE A 145 -9.93 0.62 11.62
CA ILE A 145 -9.69 2.06 11.79
C ILE A 145 -9.70 2.78 10.44
N ALA A 146 -9.02 2.22 9.43
CA ALA A 146 -9.00 2.82 8.09
C ALA A 146 -10.41 2.93 7.48
N LEU A 147 -11.24 1.88 7.62
CA LEU A 147 -12.61 1.86 7.14
C LEU A 147 -13.53 2.79 7.96
N ALA A 148 -13.34 2.89 9.27
CA ALA A 148 -14.06 3.86 10.11
C ALA A 148 -13.72 5.31 9.71
N ASN A 149 -12.46 5.59 9.36
CA ASN A 149 -12.05 6.90 8.84
C ASN A 149 -12.68 7.21 7.47
N ILE A 150 -12.93 6.19 6.65
CA ILE A 150 -13.80 6.35 5.47
C ILE A 150 -15.20 6.71 5.96
N LEU A 151 -15.88 5.83 6.70
CA LEU A 151 -17.28 6.04 7.10
C LEU A 151 -17.58 7.37 7.81
N SER A 152 -16.63 7.91 8.57
CA SER A 152 -16.75 9.20 9.28
C SER A 152 -16.53 10.43 8.39
N SER A 153 -16.02 10.28 7.17
CA SER A 153 -15.85 11.40 6.26
C SER A 153 -17.18 11.81 5.63
N SER A 154 -17.41 13.11 5.50
CA SER A 154 -18.68 13.70 5.02
C SER A 154 -18.91 13.56 3.50
N CYS A 155 -18.06 12.83 2.79
CA CYS A 155 -17.93 12.92 1.33
C CYS A 155 -18.26 11.60 0.61
N HIS A 156 -19.19 10.83 1.16
CA HIS A 156 -19.50 9.49 0.69
C HIS A 156 -20.90 9.37 0.13
N THR A 157 -21.00 8.59 -0.95
CA THR A 157 -22.27 8.11 -1.47
C THR A 157 -22.69 6.86 -0.70
N SER A 158 -23.99 6.53 -0.72
CA SER A 158 -24.51 5.31 -0.10
C SER A 158 -23.76 4.04 -0.55
N SER A 159 -23.25 4.02 -1.79
CA SER A 159 -22.43 2.92 -2.31
C SER A 159 -21.06 2.77 -1.64
N VAL A 160 -20.42 3.88 -1.22
CA VAL A 160 -19.14 3.84 -0.51
C VAL A 160 -19.36 3.39 0.92
N VAL A 161 -20.43 3.88 1.57
CA VAL A 161 -20.84 3.45 2.91
C VAL A 161 -21.09 1.94 2.93
N TYR A 162 -21.96 1.46 2.04
CA TYR A 162 -22.25 0.03 1.92
C TYR A 162 -21.00 -0.82 1.68
N ALA A 163 -20.10 -0.39 0.79
CA ALA A 163 -18.85 -1.11 0.54
C ALA A 163 -17.93 -1.17 1.76
N ALA A 164 -17.85 -0.10 2.54
CA ALA A 164 -17.03 -0.04 3.74
C ALA A 164 -17.63 -0.87 4.89
N GLU A 165 -18.94 -0.84 5.08
CA GLU A 165 -19.65 -1.71 6.04
C GLU A 165 -19.48 -3.19 5.69
N GLN A 166 -19.65 -3.55 4.42
CA GLN A 166 -19.42 -4.92 3.98
C GLN A 166 -17.96 -5.34 4.18
N ALA A 167 -17.01 -4.43 3.94
CA ALA A 167 -15.60 -4.70 4.20
C ALA A 167 -15.31 -4.96 5.68
N LEU A 168 -15.93 -4.21 6.60
CA LEU A 168 -15.81 -4.43 8.04
C LEU A 168 -16.33 -5.83 8.43
N ILE A 169 -17.49 -6.21 7.90
CA ILE A 169 -18.07 -7.55 8.10
C ILE A 169 -17.10 -8.63 7.60
N ASP A 170 -16.63 -8.52 6.35
CA ASP A 170 -15.74 -9.51 5.74
C ASP A 170 -14.42 -9.66 6.51
N ILE A 171 -13.85 -8.56 7.02
CA ILE A 171 -12.62 -8.56 7.82
C ILE A 171 -12.82 -9.25 9.16
N SER A 172 -13.97 -9.03 9.81
CA SER A 172 -14.31 -9.67 11.08
C SER A 172 -14.55 -11.18 10.99
N LEU A 173 -14.89 -11.68 9.79
CA LEU A 173 -15.17 -13.10 9.53
C LEU A 173 -13.97 -13.91 9.03
N CYS A 174 -12.86 -13.25 8.68
CA CYS A 174 -11.63 -13.96 8.34
C CYS A 174 -11.00 -14.50 9.63
N GLU A 175 -11.01 -15.82 9.85
CA GLU A 175 -10.23 -16.49 10.90
C GLU A 175 -8.75 -16.60 10.51
#